data_AF-A0A653WW12-F1
#
_entry.id   AF-A0A653WW12-F1
#
_cell.length_a   1.000
_cell.length_b   1.000
_cell.length_c   1.000
_cell.angle_alpha   90.00
_cell.angle_beta   90.00
_cell.angle_gamma   90.00
#
_symmetry.space_group_name_H-M   'P 1'
#
loop_
_entity.id
_entity.type
_entity.pdbx_description
1 polymer ?
#
loop_
_entity_poly.entity_id
_entity_poly.type
_entity_poly.pdbx_seq_one_letter_code
_entity_poly.pdbx_strand_id
1 'polypeptide(L)'
;MVPGERGCAVLLPGRAYDVSAPLLARAGQVLAAEGWEVRRLAWDGPAPLPGEVDPGVAEDFVVRHLRAATADLQPGRAGAVLVVAKSLGTRAAANAASRGWSAAWLTPLLDDASCRAGIAANPAPQLLVGGTADAYWDAAVAAGLGRAASVEVLEVEAADHGLALPGEAAVSAAVLDRVGEALAALARQVGVTP
;
A
#
# COMPACT_ATOMS: atom_id res chain seq x y z
N MET A 1 8.38 -21.14 9.10
CA MET A 1 7.06 -20.83 8.54
C MET A 1 7.04 -21.30 7.12
N VAL A 2 5.99 -22.01 6.72
CA VAL A 2 5.73 -22.34 5.32
C VAL A 2 5.19 -21.06 4.65
N PRO A 3 5.73 -20.63 3.50
CA PRO A 3 5.21 -19.47 2.80
C PRO A 3 3.70 -19.59 2.53
N GLY A 4 2.94 -18.54 2.82
CA GLY A 4 1.49 -18.51 2.58
C GLY A 4 0.63 -19.01 3.73
N GLU A 5 1.22 -19.45 4.86
CA GLU A 5 0.49 -19.84 6.08
C GLU A 5 -0.40 -18.71 6.62
N ARG A 6 -0.01 -17.45 6.42
CA ARG A 6 -0.77 -16.27 6.87
C ARG A 6 -1.76 -15.72 5.84
N GLY A 7 -1.54 -16.03 4.56
CA GLY A 7 -2.29 -15.45 3.45
C GLY A 7 -1.39 -14.84 2.38
N CYS A 8 -1.99 -13.96 1.57
CA CYS A 8 -1.37 -13.39 0.37
C CYS A 8 -1.23 -11.86 0.48
N ALA A 9 0.00 -11.38 0.33
CA ALA A 9 0.33 -9.98 0.26
C ALA A 9 0.60 -9.58 -1.20
N VAL A 10 -0.10 -8.56 -1.69
CA VAL A 10 0.00 -8.11 -3.08
C VAL A 10 0.65 -6.73 -3.10
N LEU A 11 1.82 -6.62 -3.72
CA LEU A 11 2.53 -5.34 -3.89
C LEU A 11 2.16 -4.69 -5.22
N LEU A 12 1.58 -3.48 -5.13
CA LEU A 12 1.21 -2.68 -6.28
C LEU A 12 2.22 -1.52 -6.44
N PRO A 13 2.91 -1.44 -7.59
CA PRO A 13 3.91 -0.41 -7.81
C PRO A 13 3.31 1.00 -7.93
N GLY A 14 4.16 2.02 -7.90
CA GLY A 14 3.81 3.36 -8.37
C GLY A 14 3.90 3.45 -9.89
N ARG A 15 3.64 4.64 -10.45
CA ARG A 15 3.75 4.88 -11.89
C ARG A 15 5.17 4.65 -12.43
N ALA A 16 6.16 5.29 -11.79
CA ALA A 16 7.58 5.21 -12.13
C ALA A 16 8.40 4.66 -10.95
N TYR A 17 7.78 3.78 -10.15
CA TYR A 17 8.37 3.20 -8.95
C TYR A 17 7.94 1.75 -8.88
N ASP A 18 8.77 0.87 -9.42
CA ASP A 18 8.45 -0.56 -9.48
C ASP A 18 8.63 -1.25 -8.10
N VAL A 19 8.23 -2.51 -8.05
CA VAL A 19 8.29 -3.37 -6.84
C VAL A 19 9.72 -3.74 -6.40
N SER A 20 10.74 -3.46 -7.21
CA SER A 20 12.16 -3.64 -6.87
C SER A 20 12.79 -2.40 -6.25
N ALA A 21 12.12 -1.24 -6.35
CA ALA A 21 12.58 -0.02 -5.71
C ALA A 21 12.50 -0.11 -4.16
N PRO A 22 13.35 0.62 -3.42
CA PRO A 22 13.72 0.29 -2.03
C PRO A 22 12.54 0.05 -1.07
N LEU A 23 11.50 0.87 -1.14
CA LEU A 23 10.34 0.82 -0.25
C LEU A 23 9.52 -0.47 -0.44
N LEU A 24 9.20 -0.81 -1.70
CA LEU A 24 8.44 -2.03 -2.01
C LEU A 24 9.32 -3.29 -1.97
N ALA A 25 10.62 -3.16 -2.26
CA ALA A 25 11.58 -4.23 -2.05
C ALA A 25 11.60 -4.64 -0.57
N ARG A 26 11.75 -3.66 0.34
CA ARG A 26 11.75 -3.86 1.79
C ARG A 26 10.42 -4.40 2.29
N ALA A 27 9.30 -3.84 1.84
CA ALA A 27 7.96 -4.34 2.19
C ALA A 27 7.82 -5.83 1.87
N GLY A 28 8.20 -6.25 0.65
CA GLY A 28 8.11 -7.66 0.26
C GLY A 28 9.06 -8.58 1.04
N GLN A 29 10.25 -8.10 1.44
CA GLN A 29 11.16 -8.86 2.31
C GLN A 29 10.56 -9.09 3.70
N VAL A 30 10.01 -8.04 4.31
CA VAL A 30 9.39 -8.09 5.63
C VAL A 30 8.19 -9.03 5.63
N LEU A 31 7.29 -8.90 4.65
CA LEU A 31 6.08 -9.73 4.59
C LEU A 31 6.40 -11.20 4.35
N ALA A 32 7.40 -11.50 3.53
CA ALA A 32 7.89 -12.87 3.35
C ALA A 32 8.49 -13.43 4.65
N ALA A 33 9.24 -12.62 5.40
CA ALA A 33 9.77 -13.00 6.71
C ALA A 33 8.66 -13.25 7.74
N GLU A 34 7.52 -12.56 7.62
CA GLU A 34 6.31 -12.79 8.41
C GLU A 34 5.49 -14.01 7.93
N GLY A 35 5.91 -14.72 6.87
CA GLY A 35 5.25 -15.95 6.40
C GLY A 35 4.12 -15.75 5.39
N TRP A 36 3.99 -14.55 4.82
CA TRP A 36 3.02 -14.27 3.75
C TRP A 36 3.53 -14.78 2.39
N GLU A 37 2.61 -15.24 1.55
CA GLU A 37 2.87 -15.36 0.11
C GLU A 37 2.94 -13.95 -0.47
N VAL A 38 4.04 -13.59 -1.13
CA VAL A 38 4.26 -12.23 -1.62
C VAL A 38 4.15 -12.19 -3.14
N ARG A 39 3.09 -11.57 -3.65
CA ARG A 39 2.85 -11.33 -5.09
C ARG A 39 3.29 -9.92 -5.46
N ARG A 40 4.30 -9.81 -6.32
CA ARG A 40 4.84 -8.54 -6.80
C ARG A 40 4.27 -8.25 -8.18
N LEU A 41 3.47 -7.19 -8.33
CA LEU A 41 2.96 -6.81 -9.65
C LEU A 41 3.95 -5.98 -10.46
N ALA A 42 3.81 -6.12 -11.77
CA ALA A 42 4.27 -5.15 -12.75
C ALA A 42 3.07 -4.68 -13.57
N TRP A 43 3.13 -3.43 -14.04
CA TRP A 43 2.12 -2.91 -14.95
C TRP A 43 2.33 -3.47 -16.37
N ASP A 44 1.27 -3.98 -16.99
CA ASP A 44 1.25 -4.52 -18.36
C ASP A 44 1.02 -3.42 -19.41
N GLY A 45 1.77 -2.32 -19.32
CA GLY A 45 1.67 -1.20 -20.25
C GLY A 45 2.08 0.12 -19.63
N PRO A 46 2.01 1.23 -20.40
CA PRO A 46 2.31 2.55 -19.89
C PRO A 46 1.30 2.90 -18.78
N ALA A 47 1.82 3.10 -17.59
CA ALA A 47 1.02 3.54 -16.45
C ALA A 47 0.48 4.96 -16.71
N PRO A 48 -0.81 5.23 -16.44
CA PRO A 48 -1.42 6.52 -16.75
C PRO A 48 -0.68 7.70 -16.12
N LEU A 49 -0.50 8.78 -16.89
CA LEU A 49 0.12 10.00 -16.42
C LEU A 49 -0.91 10.88 -15.68
N PRO A 50 -0.50 11.59 -14.61
CA PRO A 50 -1.38 12.51 -13.88
C PRO A 50 -1.95 13.57 -14.81
N GLY A 51 -3.28 13.72 -14.80
CA GLY A 51 -3.98 14.72 -15.61
C GLY A 51 -4.15 14.39 -17.10
N GLU A 52 -3.55 13.30 -17.59
CA GLU A 52 -3.73 12.88 -19.00
C GLU A 52 -4.96 11.99 -19.21
N VAL A 53 -5.42 11.31 -18.17
CA VAL A 53 -6.63 10.48 -18.20
C VAL A 53 -7.58 10.85 -17.06
N ASP A 54 -8.85 10.51 -17.25
CA ASP A 54 -9.84 10.59 -16.18
C ASP A 54 -9.40 9.74 -14.96
N PRO A 55 -9.60 10.23 -13.71
CA PRO A 55 -9.25 9.49 -12.51
C PRO A 55 -9.83 8.07 -12.45
N GLY A 56 -11.04 7.85 -12.96
CA GLY A 56 -11.68 6.54 -13.03
C GLY A 56 -10.98 5.58 -13.98
N VAL A 57 -10.45 6.08 -15.11
CA VAL A 57 -9.64 5.26 -16.03
C VAL A 57 -8.33 4.84 -15.37
N ALA A 58 -7.69 5.74 -14.61
CA ALA A 58 -6.48 5.40 -13.86
C ALA A 58 -6.77 4.39 -12.73
N GLU A 59 -7.92 4.49 -12.07
CA GLU A 59 -8.38 3.50 -11.09
C GLU A 59 -8.64 2.14 -11.74
N ASP A 60 -9.41 2.09 -12.83
CA ASP A 60 -9.71 0.87 -13.57
C ASP A 60 -8.42 0.16 -14.04
N PHE A 61 -7.42 0.95 -14.49
CA PHE A 61 -6.11 0.44 -14.82
C PHE A 61 -5.43 -0.27 -13.63
N VAL A 62 -5.50 0.27 -12.43
CA VAL A 62 -4.90 -0.36 -11.24
C VAL A 62 -5.72 -1.58 -10.81
N VAL A 63 -7.05 -1.45 -10.79
CA VAL A 63 -7.96 -2.48 -10.32
C VAL A 63 -7.96 -3.71 -11.22
N ARG A 64 -7.85 -3.56 -12.55
CA ARG A 64 -7.76 -4.74 -13.46
C ARG A 64 -6.54 -5.60 -13.15
N HIS A 65 -5.41 -4.97 -12.83
CA HIS A 65 -4.17 -5.65 -12.48
C HIS A 65 -4.29 -6.36 -11.13
N LEU A 66 -4.82 -5.67 -10.11
CA LEU A 66 -5.07 -6.27 -8.80
C LEU A 66 -6.01 -7.48 -8.92
N ARG A 67 -7.10 -7.37 -9.68
CA ARG A 67 -8.03 -8.47 -9.93
C ARG A 67 -7.36 -9.65 -10.61
N ALA A 68 -6.55 -9.41 -11.64
CA ALA A 68 -5.81 -10.48 -12.31
C ALA A 68 -4.85 -11.20 -11.35
N ALA A 69 -4.12 -10.44 -10.51
CA ALA A 69 -3.17 -10.99 -9.53
C ALA A 69 -3.83 -11.70 -8.33
N THR A 70 -5.15 -11.60 -8.19
CA THR A 70 -5.92 -12.17 -7.08
C THR A 70 -7.03 -13.10 -7.55
N ALA A 71 -7.08 -13.44 -8.85
CA ALA A 71 -8.18 -14.16 -9.46
C ALA A 71 -8.39 -15.59 -8.90
N ASP A 72 -7.31 -16.21 -8.43
CA ASP A 72 -7.27 -17.52 -7.79
C ASP A 72 -7.54 -17.49 -6.29
N LEU A 73 -7.55 -16.31 -5.65
CA LEU A 73 -7.85 -16.15 -4.23
C LEU A 73 -9.37 -16.34 -4.01
N GLN A 74 -9.75 -17.56 -3.62
CA GLN A 74 -11.14 -17.91 -3.34
C GLN A 74 -11.63 -17.21 -2.07
N PRO A 75 -12.83 -16.60 -2.08
CA PRO A 75 -13.49 -16.14 -0.87
C PRO A 75 -13.61 -17.29 0.14
N GLY A 76 -13.05 -17.11 1.33
CA GLY A 76 -13.16 -18.08 2.44
C GLY A 76 -12.24 -19.30 2.41
N ARG A 77 -11.34 -19.45 1.42
CA ARG A 77 -10.34 -20.56 1.38
C ARG A 77 -8.89 -20.16 1.14
N ALA A 78 -8.60 -18.89 0.84
CA ALA A 78 -7.26 -18.34 0.96
C ALA A 78 -7.13 -17.62 2.31
N GLY A 79 -5.96 -17.65 2.93
CA GLY A 79 -5.67 -16.84 4.12
C GLY A 79 -5.92 -15.35 3.89
N ALA A 80 -5.64 -14.51 4.88
CA ALA A 80 -5.91 -13.08 4.79
C ALA A 80 -5.26 -12.44 3.54
N VAL A 81 -5.87 -11.38 3.00
CA VAL A 81 -5.29 -10.61 1.89
C VAL A 81 -4.82 -9.26 2.41
N LEU A 82 -3.57 -8.91 2.09
CA LEU A 82 -2.95 -7.64 2.42
C LEU A 82 -2.50 -6.92 1.14
N VAL A 83 -3.13 -5.80 0.81
CA VAL A 83 -2.75 -4.94 -0.32
C VAL A 83 -1.67 -3.98 0.14
N VAL A 84 -0.49 -3.97 -0.48
CA VAL A 84 0.57 -2.98 -0.20
C VAL A 84 0.81 -2.17 -1.46
N ALA A 85 0.34 -0.93 -1.48
CA ALA A 85 0.28 -0.15 -2.69
C ALA A 85 1.00 1.19 -2.56
N LYS A 86 1.69 1.60 -3.62
CA LYS A 86 2.48 2.84 -3.65
C LYS A 86 1.94 3.82 -4.67
N SER A 87 1.75 5.09 -4.30
CA SER A 87 1.34 6.19 -5.22
C SER A 87 0.19 5.76 -6.15
N LEU A 88 0.43 5.63 -7.47
CA LEU A 88 -0.55 5.12 -8.43
C LEU A 88 -1.30 3.88 -7.94
N GLY A 89 -0.61 2.90 -7.35
CA GLY A 89 -1.23 1.69 -6.84
C GLY A 89 -2.30 1.93 -5.77
N THR A 90 -2.25 3.06 -5.03
CA THR A 90 -3.22 3.35 -3.95
C THR A 90 -4.60 3.66 -4.49
N ARG A 91 -4.77 3.86 -5.80
CA ARG A 91 -6.08 3.88 -6.46
C ARG A 91 -6.86 2.56 -6.29
N ALA A 92 -6.21 1.49 -5.84
CA ALA A 92 -6.89 0.25 -5.43
C ALA A 92 -7.74 0.39 -4.16
N ALA A 93 -7.71 1.52 -3.45
CA ALA A 93 -8.35 1.68 -2.13
C ALA A 93 -9.84 1.32 -2.10
N ALA A 94 -10.62 1.82 -3.06
CA ALA A 94 -12.05 1.50 -3.15
C ALA A 94 -12.29 0.00 -3.41
N ASN A 95 -11.43 -0.64 -4.20
CA ASN A 95 -11.52 -2.07 -4.46
C ASN A 95 -11.18 -2.90 -3.21
N ALA A 96 -10.11 -2.54 -2.49
CA ALA A 96 -9.74 -3.18 -1.23
C ALA A 96 -10.86 -3.05 -0.18
N ALA A 97 -11.47 -1.86 -0.05
CA ALA A 97 -12.61 -1.61 0.82
C ALA A 97 -13.80 -2.52 0.47
N SER A 98 -14.13 -2.65 -0.82
CA SER A 98 -15.25 -3.50 -1.29
C SER A 98 -15.05 -4.98 -1.00
N ARG A 99 -13.79 -5.40 -0.82
CA ARG A 99 -13.38 -6.77 -0.52
C ARG A 99 -13.12 -7.02 0.96
N GLY A 100 -13.13 -5.98 1.80
CA GLY A 100 -12.73 -6.05 3.20
C GLY A 100 -11.26 -6.46 3.38
N TRP A 101 -10.39 -6.13 2.42
CA TRP A 101 -8.98 -6.46 2.49
C TRP A 101 -8.21 -5.45 3.32
N SER A 102 -7.28 -5.94 4.14
CA SER A 102 -6.36 -5.07 4.86
C SER A 102 -5.38 -4.43 3.89
N ALA A 103 -4.85 -3.25 4.23
CA ALA A 103 -4.00 -2.54 3.28
C ALA A 103 -2.93 -1.65 3.91
N ALA A 104 -1.78 -1.54 3.24
CA ALA A 104 -0.79 -0.51 3.50
C ALA A 104 -0.69 0.43 2.29
N TRP A 105 -0.93 1.70 2.53
CA TRP A 105 -0.95 2.78 1.55
C TRP A 105 0.33 3.60 1.69
N LEU A 106 1.28 3.40 0.78
CA LEU A 106 2.59 4.02 0.80
C LEU A 106 2.61 5.24 -0.12
N THR A 107 2.83 6.42 0.46
CA THR A 107 2.74 7.71 -0.24
C THR A 107 1.50 7.81 -1.15
N PRO A 108 0.30 7.63 -0.57
CA PRO A 108 -0.95 7.63 -1.34
C PRO A 108 -1.24 8.99 -1.94
N LEU A 109 -1.99 8.97 -3.04
CA LEU A 109 -2.47 10.17 -3.71
C LEU A 109 -3.63 10.79 -2.90
N LEU A 110 -3.33 11.51 -1.81
CA LEU A 110 -4.34 12.11 -0.94
C LEU A 110 -4.99 13.35 -1.55
N ASP A 111 -4.48 13.89 -2.64
CA ASP A 111 -5.15 14.89 -3.47
C ASP A 111 -6.33 14.29 -4.26
N ASP A 112 -6.33 12.98 -4.51
CA ASP A 112 -7.41 12.25 -5.18
C ASP A 112 -8.57 11.91 -4.23
N ALA A 113 -9.75 12.46 -4.53
CA ALA A 113 -10.96 12.23 -3.74
C ALA A 113 -11.41 10.76 -3.72
N SER A 114 -11.25 10.02 -4.81
CA SER A 114 -11.61 8.60 -4.89
C SER A 114 -10.70 7.74 -4.00
N CYS A 115 -9.40 8.05 -3.99
CA CYS A 115 -8.42 7.38 -3.14
C CYS A 115 -8.76 7.63 -1.67
N ARG A 116 -9.00 8.89 -1.26
CA ARG A 116 -9.41 9.22 0.12
C ARG A 116 -10.69 8.52 0.53
N ALA A 117 -11.72 8.54 -0.33
CA ALA A 117 -12.99 7.91 -0.05
C ALA A 117 -12.86 6.39 0.11
N GLY A 118 -12.05 5.74 -0.72
CA GLY A 118 -11.76 4.31 -0.61
C GLY A 118 -11.07 3.93 0.70
N ILE A 119 -10.06 4.71 1.12
CA ILE A 119 -9.35 4.50 2.39
C ILE A 119 -10.32 4.67 3.57
N ALA A 120 -11.12 5.75 3.55
CA ALA A 120 -12.10 6.05 4.59
C ALA A 120 -13.21 4.99 4.71
N ALA A 121 -13.62 4.38 3.58
CA ALA A 121 -14.68 3.39 3.54
C ALA A 121 -14.22 1.99 3.97
N ASN A 122 -12.91 1.72 4.05
CA ASN A 122 -12.40 0.39 4.37
C ASN A 122 -12.40 0.13 5.88
N PRO A 123 -13.19 -0.83 6.38
CA PRO A 123 -13.24 -1.15 7.81
C PRO A 123 -12.09 -2.08 8.25
N ALA A 124 -11.37 -2.68 7.32
CA ALA A 124 -10.26 -3.59 7.62
C ALA A 124 -9.04 -2.81 8.15
N PRO A 125 -8.13 -3.46 8.91
CA PRO A 125 -6.88 -2.84 9.33
C PRO A 125 -6.07 -2.24 8.18
N GLN A 126 -5.61 -1.01 8.38
CA GLN A 126 -4.89 -0.22 7.40
C GLN A 126 -3.69 0.49 8.01
N LEU A 127 -2.63 0.61 7.23
CA LEU A 127 -1.47 1.45 7.50
C LEU A 127 -1.37 2.53 6.42
N LEU A 128 -1.35 3.79 6.83
CA LEU A 128 -1.16 4.96 5.97
C LEU A 128 0.24 5.51 6.20
N VAL A 129 1.10 5.53 5.18
CA VAL A 129 2.49 6.00 5.31
C VAL A 129 2.73 7.15 4.34
N GLY A 130 3.28 8.26 4.82
CA GLY A 130 3.61 9.40 3.98
C GLY A 130 4.72 10.27 4.54
N GLY A 131 5.25 11.13 3.67
CA GLY A 131 6.31 12.08 4.00
C GLY A 131 5.81 13.51 3.94
N THR A 132 6.22 14.39 4.85
CA THR A 132 5.74 15.78 4.89
C THR A 132 6.25 16.62 3.71
N ALA A 133 7.26 16.15 2.98
CA ALA A 133 7.75 16.78 1.74
C ALA A 133 7.17 16.14 0.46
N ASP A 134 6.26 15.17 0.59
CA ASP A 134 5.51 14.61 -0.54
C ASP A 134 4.40 15.57 -0.97
N ALA A 135 4.42 15.99 -2.24
CA ALA A 135 3.42 16.89 -2.81
C ALA A 135 1.99 16.33 -2.82
N TYR A 136 1.84 15.00 -2.71
CA TYR A 136 0.54 14.32 -2.65
C TYR A 136 0.07 14.05 -1.22
N TRP A 137 0.91 14.32 -0.22
CA TRP A 137 0.58 14.11 1.18
C TRP A 137 -0.07 15.36 1.78
N ASP A 138 -1.21 15.16 2.43
CA ASP A 138 -1.90 16.18 3.21
C ASP A 138 -2.04 15.66 4.65
N ALA A 139 -1.28 16.25 5.57
CA ALA A 139 -1.23 15.85 6.97
C ALA A 139 -2.59 15.99 7.68
N ALA A 140 -3.41 16.99 7.30
CA ALA A 140 -4.72 17.18 7.89
C ALA A 140 -5.70 16.09 7.42
N VAL A 141 -5.64 15.73 6.13
CA VAL A 141 -6.39 14.60 5.57
C VAL A 141 -5.94 13.29 6.23
N ALA A 142 -4.64 13.03 6.32
CA ALA A 142 -4.09 11.83 6.93
C ALA A 142 -4.52 11.70 8.40
N ALA A 143 -4.41 12.78 9.17
CA ALA A 143 -4.89 12.82 10.55
C ALA A 143 -6.41 12.61 10.66
N GLY A 144 -7.19 13.10 9.70
CA GLY A 144 -8.62 12.86 9.61
C GLY A 144 -8.95 11.37 9.40
N LEU A 145 -8.26 10.71 8.47
CA LEU A 145 -8.39 9.28 8.20
C LEU A 145 -7.97 8.43 9.41
N GLY A 146 -6.89 8.82 10.09
CA GLY A 146 -6.38 8.16 11.30
C GLY A 146 -7.27 8.25 12.54
N ARG A 147 -8.41 8.96 12.48
CA ARG A 147 -9.42 8.92 13.55
C ARG A 147 -10.20 7.61 13.57
N ALA A 148 -10.25 6.90 12.45
CA ALA A 148 -10.84 5.57 12.39
C ALA A 148 -9.91 4.58 13.09
N ALA A 149 -10.45 3.74 13.98
CA ALA A 149 -9.67 2.73 14.70
C ALA A 149 -9.02 1.67 13.77
N SER A 150 -9.48 1.59 12.53
CA SER A 150 -8.91 0.72 11.49
C SER A 150 -7.68 1.30 10.80
N VAL A 151 -7.32 2.58 11.02
CA VAL A 151 -6.25 3.26 10.28
C VAL A 151 -5.13 3.71 11.23
N GLU A 152 -3.95 3.12 11.06
CA GLU A 152 -2.71 3.62 11.67
C GLU A 152 -2.01 4.58 10.68
N VAL A 153 -1.50 5.70 11.19
CA VAL A 153 -0.80 6.71 10.36
C VAL A 153 0.66 6.81 10.79
N LEU A 154 1.55 6.61 9.82
CA LEU A 154 2.99 6.78 9.94
C LEU A 154 3.43 7.94 9.04
N GLU A 155 3.56 9.12 9.64
CA GLU A 155 4.12 10.30 8.97
C GLU A 155 5.63 10.40 9.22
N VAL A 156 6.37 10.72 8.16
CA VAL A 156 7.82 10.87 8.17
C VAL A 156 8.18 12.30 7.79
N GLU A 157 8.77 13.03 8.74
CA GLU A 157 9.19 14.40 8.53
C GLU A 157 10.22 14.51 7.38
N ALA A 158 10.06 15.52 6.53
CA ALA A 158 10.90 15.88 5.38
C ALA A 158 11.08 14.78 4.30
N ALA A 159 10.44 13.63 4.43
CA ALA A 159 10.55 12.57 3.45
C ALA A 159 9.76 12.89 2.18
N ASP A 160 10.33 12.55 1.03
CA ASP A 160 9.72 12.78 -0.28
C ASP A 160 8.71 11.68 -0.66
N HIS A 161 8.21 11.73 -1.90
CA HIS A 161 7.24 10.78 -2.44
C HIS A 161 7.77 9.33 -2.59
N GLY A 162 9.08 9.13 -2.48
CA GLY A 162 9.75 7.82 -2.38
C GLY A 162 10.04 7.39 -0.94
N LEU A 163 9.65 8.21 0.05
CA LEU A 163 10.06 8.15 1.46
C LEU A 163 11.58 8.24 1.67
N ALA A 164 12.26 8.95 0.79
CA ALA A 164 13.68 9.27 0.95
C ALA A 164 13.86 10.70 1.47
N LEU A 165 14.99 10.94 2.14
CA LEU A 165 15.46 12.27 2.51
C LEU A 165 16.69 12.56 1.64
N PRO A 166 16.57 13.40 0.58
CA PRO A 166 17.67 13.67 -0.33
C PRO A 166 18.92 14.20 0.40
N GLY A 167 20.07 13.55 0.18
CA GLY A 167 21.33 13.88 0.86
C GLY A 167 21.53 13.19 2.21
N GLU A 168 20.51 12.52 2.75
CA GLU A 168 20.54 11.85 4.06
C GLU A 168 20.32 10.34 3.92
N ALA A 169 21.29 9.65 3.31
CA ALA A 169 21.16 8.22 2.99
C ALA A 169 20.93 7.32 4.22
N ALA A 170 21.61 7.60 5.34
CA ALA A 170 21.43 6.83 6.58
C ALA A 170 20.02 7.02 7.17
N VAL A 171 19.49 8.23 7.11
CA VAL A 171 18.13 8.53 7.58
C VAL A 171 17.10 7.88 6.68
N SER A 172 17.30 7.94 5.36
CA SER A 172 16.44 7.26 4.39
C SER A 172 16.40 5.74 4.63
N ALA A 173 17.53 5.11 4.95
CA ALA A 173 17.57 3.69 5.31
C ALA A 173 16.78 3.40 6.60
N ALA A 174 16.93 4.22 7.64
CA ALA A 174 16.18 4.09 8.88
C ALA A 174 14.67 4.26 8.67
N VAL A 175 14.25 5.12 7.72
CA VAL A 175 12.83 5.23 7.32
C VAL A 175 12.33 3.93 6.71
N LEU A 176 13.10 3.27 5.84
CA LEU A 176 12.71 1.97 5.28
C LEU A 176 12.52 0.91 6.36
N ASP A 177 13.35 0.91 7.40
CA ASP A 177 13.21 0.00 8.53
C ASP A 177 11.97 0.31 9.38
N ARG A 178 11.73 1.59 9.69
CA ARG A 178 10.52 2.01 10.43
C ARG A 178 9.23 1.64 9.68
N VAL A 179 9.19 1.82 8.36
CA VAL A 179 8.05 1.38 7.55
C VAL A 179 7.93 -0.14 7.53
N GLY A 180 9.06 -0.85 7.45
CA GLY A 180 9.11 -2.30 7.57
C GLY A 180 8.53 -2.80 8.90
N GLU A 181 8.88 -2.18 10.02
CA GLU A 181 8.37 -2.54 11.34
C GLU A 181 6.85 -2.36 11.44
N ALA A 182 6.33 -1.24 10.95
CA ALA A 182 4.89 -0.97 10.90
C ALA A 182 4.15 -1.97 9.99
N LEU A 183 4.72 -2.31 8.83
CA LEU A 183 4.19 -3.34 7.93
C LEU A 183 4.18 -4.71 8.61
N ALA A 184 5.23 -5.07 9.34
CA ALA A 184 5.30 -6.32 10.06
C ALA A 184 4.23 -6.39 11.17
N ALA A 185 3.99 -5.28 11.87
CA ALA A 185 2.94 -5.19 12.89
C ALA A 185 1.55 -5.40 12.27
N LEU A 186 1.23 -4.70 11.17
CA LEU A 186 -0.01 -4.88 10.42
C LEU A 186 -0.16 -6.33 9.93
N ALA A 187 0.89 -6.89 9.35
CA ALA A 187 0.92 -8.26 8.82
C ALA A 187 0.65 -9.30 9.93
N ARG A 188 1.18 -9.09 11.13
CA ARG A 188 0.89 -9.96 12.28
C ARG A 188 -0.53 -9.79 12.80
N GLN A 189 -1.06 -8.57 12.84
CA GLN A 189 -2.45 -8.30 13.24
C GLN A 189 -3.45 -9.00 12.31
N VAL A 190 -3.20 -8.95 11.00
CA VAL A 190 -4.10 -9.44 9.96
C VAL A 190 -3.95 -10.95 9.74
N GLY A 191 -2.71 -11.45 9.82
CA GLY A 191 -2.37 -12.85 9.53
C GLY A 191 -2.58 -13.82 10.70
N VAL A 192 -3.42 -13.48 11.68
CA VAL A 192 -3.87 -14.43 12.71
C VAL A 192 -5.11 -15.14 12.18
N THR A 193 -5.01 -16.43 11.92
CA THR A 193 -6.20 -17.29 11.79
C THR A 193 -6.71 -17.58 13.21
N PRO A 194 -8.01 -17.42 13.51
CA PRO A 194 -8.59 -17.95 14.74
C PRO A 194 -8.31 -19.45 14.93
#